data_AF-A0A1A3T1K9-F1
#
_entry.id   AF-A0A1A3T1K9-F1
#
_cell.length_a   1.000
_cell.length_b   1.000
_cell.length_c   1.000
_cell.angle_alpha   90.00
_cell.angle_beta   90.00
_cell.angle_gamma   90.00
#
_symmetry.space_group_name_H-M   'P 1'
#
loop_
_entity.id
_entity.type
_entity.pdbx_description
1 polymer ?
#
loop_
_entity_poly.entity_id
_entity_poly.type
_entity_poly.pdbx_seq_one_letter_code
_entity_poly.pdbx_strand_id
1 'polypeptide(L)'
;MTTGKPVPCSDQSLARGDTMYGTASAGFSWMLLELPGGWGRSAFLQSPSVIDPQLGRAIVRRVESAKMRIAAIRKHGRREATPRWRWFVAHSSVGAEALYAGEVDDPRGYLDLALDGSDGELSTDPVVAICAHGKHDQCCAVRGRSACTAIAAQYPEITWECSHLGGDRFAATMLVLPEGLCYGRVDSADSAELVRLYLEGRLDNRFLRGRTSLPHAVQAAQHFAREAFGDDRIDALHPTTVDHGDGQIRVVLDAEAGAIEVVLAEQLSDPLQSQCHAQVLGRVRTFTLVSITST
;
A
#
# COMPACT_ATOMS: atom_id res chain seq x y z
N MET A 1 9.54 27.46 27.80
CA MET A 1 8.47 27.07 26.87
C MET A 1 8.79 25.68 26.37
N THR A 2 8.17 24.65 26.92
CA THR A 2 8.29 23.28 26.41
C THR A 2 7.59 23.25 25.05
N THR A 3 8.37 23.25 23.98
CA THR A 3 7.86 23.00 22.63
C THR A 3 7.12 21.67 22.65
N GLY A 4 5.78 21.73 22.54
CA GLY A 4 4.96 20.53 22.49
C GLY A 4 5.45 19.62 21.37
N LYS A 5 5.43 18.30 21.59
CA LYS A 5 5.77 17.35 20.53
C LYS A 5 4.89 17.65 19.30
N PRO A 6 5.46 17.71 18.08
CA PRO A 6 4.69 17.97 16.88
C PRO A 6 3.59 16.90 16.73
N VAL A 7 2.38 17.34 16.40
CA VAL A 7 1.23 16.46 16.20
C VAL A 7 1.53 15.53 15.01
N PRO A 8 1.37 14.20 15.14
CA PRO A 8 1.62 13.27 14.04
C PRO A 8 0.82 13.62 12.77
N CYS A 9 1.41 13.41 11.58
CA CYS A 9 0.76 13.77 10.32
C CYS A 9 -0.58 13.05 10.11
N SER A 10 -0.72 11.82 10.62
CA SER A 10 -1.98 11.06 10.58
C SER A 10 -3.11 11.74 11.34
N ASP A 11 -2.79 12.32 12.50
CA ASP A 11 -3.79 12.96 13.36
C ASP A 11 -4.21 14.30 12.75
N GLN A 12 -3.26 15.04 12.17
CA GLN A 12 -3.56 16.24 11.41
C GLN A 12 -4.43 15.94 10.17
N SER A 13 -4.13 14.85 9.46
CA SER A 13 -4.88 14.40 8.29
C SER A 13 -6.32 14.01 8.63
N LEU A 14 -6.51 13.34 9.76
CA LEU A 14 -7.83 13.02 10.28
C LEU A 14 -8.60 14.29 10.65
N ALA A 15 -7.96 15.24 11.34
CA ALA A 15 -8.59 16.49 11.75
C ALA A 15 -9.02 17.38 10.56
N ARG A 16 -8.29 17.33 9.45
CA ARG A 16 -8.66 18.02 8.20
C ARG A 16 -9.72 17.31 7.37
N GLY A 17 -10.04 16.05 7.69
CA GLY A 17 -10.90 15.23 6.83
C GLY A 17 -10.26 14.92 5.48
N ASP A 18 -8.94 14.73 5.42
CA ASP A 18 -8.24 14.45 4.17
C ASP A 18 -8.84 13.21 3.47
N THR A 19 -9.13 13.36 2.17
CA THR A 19 -9.63 12.30 1.28
C THR A 19 -8.60 11.19 1.05
N MET A 20 -9.01 9.92 1.19
CA MET A 20 -8.13 8.75 1.02
C MET A 20 -8.16 8.12 -0.38
N TYR A 21 -9.31 8.06 -1.04
CA TYR A 21 -9.40 7.46 -2.37
C TYR A 21 -8.52 8.20 -3.39
N GLY A 22 -8.07 7.50 -4.42
CA GLY A 22 -7.21 8.10 -5.45
C GLY A 22 -5.80 8.43 -4.96
N THR A 23 -5.33 7.78 -3.89
CA THR A 23 -4.00 8.09 -3.30
C THR A 23 -3.07 6.90 -3.24
N ALA A 24 -3.46 5.73 -3.75
CA ALA A 24 -2.56 4.59 -3.84
C ALA A 24 -1.47 4.87 -4.89
N SER A 25 -0.22 4.98 -4.44
CA SER A 25 0.90 5.32 -5.32
C SER A 25 1.15 4.23 -6.36
N ALA A 26 1.40 4.64 -7.60
CA ALA A 26 1.61 3.73 -8.73
C ALA A 26 2.65 2.62 -8.45
N GLY A 27 2.30 1.39 -8.80
CA GLY A 27 3.13 0.20 -8.63
C GLY A 27 2.47 -1.02 -9.29
N PHE A 28 3.17 -1.60 -10.26
CA PHE A 28 2.70 -2.78 -11.01
C PHE A 28 3.35 -4.07 -10.54
N SER A 29 4.53 -3.97 -9.92
CA SER A 29 5.26 -5.11 -9.38
C SER A 29 5.95 -4.72 -8.08
N TRP A 30 5.99 -5.65 -7.13
CA TRP A 30 6.52 -5.47 -5.79
C TRP A 30 7.56 -6.54 -5.47
N MET A 31 8.64 -6.14 -4.80
CA MET A 31 9.61 -7.02 -4.17
C MET A 31 9.58 -6.78 -2.65
N LEU A 32 9.18 -7.80 -1.90
CA LEU A 32 9.19 -7.76 -0.44
C LEU A 32 10.32 -8.64 0.07
N LEU A 33 11.19 -8.08 0.92
CA LEU A 33 12.36 -8.78 1.45
C LEU A 33 12.31 -8.83 2.96
N GLU A 34 12.40 -10.02 3.54
CA GLU A 34 12.47 -10.14 4.99
C GLU A 34 13.80 -9.60 5.53
N LEU A 35 13.72 -8.53 6.32
CA LEU A 35 14.86 -7.99 7.05
C LEU A 35 14.61 -8.19 8.54
N PRO A 36 15.03 -9.33 9.11
CA PRO A 36 14.72 -9.68 10.49
C PRO A 36 15.42 -8.70 11.45
N GLY A 37 14.64 -8.03 12.29
CA GLY A 37 15.16 -7.15 13.32
C GLY A 37 14.64 -5.72 13.28
N GLY A 38 15.40 -4.81 13.90
CA GLY A 38 15.06 -3.39 13.98
C GLY A 38 15.58 -2.62 12.76
N TRP A 39 14.75 -1.74 12.20
CA TRP A 39 15.15 -0.90 11.07
C TRP A 39 15.53 0.51 11.52
N GLY A 40 16.54 1.09 10.87
CA GLY A 40 16.84 2.52 10.98
C GLY A 40 15.87 3.37 10.15
N ARG A 41 16.24 4.62 9.83
CA ARG A 41 15.35 5.53 9.06
C ARG A 41 15.04 5.01 7.65
N SER A 42 16.03 4.42 6.98
CA SER A 42 15.85 3.62 5.77
C SER A 42 16.09 2.14 6.10
N ALA A 43 15.12 1.27 5.79
CA ALA A 43 15.21 -0.15 6.14
C ALA A 43 16.42 -0.83 5.48
N PHE A 44 16.67 -0.58 4.19
CA PHE A 44 17.79 -1.17 3.45
C PHE A 44 19.13 -0.43 3.62
N LEU A 45 19.12 0.90 3.79
CA LEU A 45 20.35 1.70 3.75
C LEU A 45 20.91 2.03 5.14
N GLN A 46 20.09 1.94 6.18
CA GLN A 46 20.42 2.44 7.52
C GLN A 46 20.05 1.44 8.62
N SER A 47 20.13 0.14 8.33
CA SER A 47 19.90 -0.94 9.30
C SER A 47 21.12 -1.88 9.40
N PRO A 48 22.31 -1.38 9.80
CA PRO A 48 23.57 -2.13 9.75
C PRO A 48 23.59 -3.38 10.66
N SER A 49 22.68 -3.48 11.64
CA SER A 49 22.52 -4.69 12.46
C SER A 49 21.76 -5.81 11.75
N VAL A 50 21.19 -5.56 10.57
CA VAL A 50 20.36 -6.50 9.80
C VAL A 50 20.96 -6.73 8.41
N ILE A 51 21.37 -5.66 7.73
CA ILE A 51 21.91 -5.73 6.37
C ILE A 51 23.07 -4.74 6.20
N ASP A 52 24.11 -5.18 5.50
CA ASP A 52 25.22 -4.29 5.13
C ASP A 52 24.70 -3.13 4.25
N PRO A 53 25.07 -1.86 4.53
CA PRO A 53 24.55 -0.71 3.78
C PRO A 53 24.92 -0.70 2.29
N GLN A 54 26.05 -1.29 1.87
CA GLN A 54 26.42 -1.38 0.46
C GLN A 54 25.57 -2.43 -0.24
N LEU A 55 25.38 -3.58 0.39
CA LEU A 55 24.48 -4.64 -0.09
C LEU A 55 23.04 -4.13 -0.24
N GLY A 56 22.49 -3.51 0.81
CA GLY A 56 21.13 -2.96 0.76
C GLY A 56 20.95 -1.92 -0.35
N ARG A 57 21.98 -1.10 -0.62
CA ARG A 57 21.96 -0.14 -1.74
C ARG A 57 21.99 -0.84 -3.09
N ALA A 58 22.78 -1.90 -3.25
CA ALA A 58 22.84 -2.66 -4.49
C ALA A 58 21.49 -3.33 -4.80
N ILE A 59 20.85 -3.94 -3.79
CA ILE A 59 19.52 -4.56 -3.90
C ILE A 59 18.48 -3.52 -4.32
N VAL A 60 18.36 -2.41 -3.59
CA VAL A 60 17.38 -1.35 -3.91
C VAL A 60 17.57 -0.85 -5.33
N ARG A 61 18.80 -0.54 -5.75
CA ARG A 61 19.10 -0.08 -7.10
C ARG A 61 18.69 -1.10 -8.17
N ARG A 62 18.96 -2.38 -7.94
CA ARG A 62 18.60 -3.47 -8.87
C ARG A 62 17.07 -3.55 -9.05
N VAL A 63 16.33 -3.58 -7.94
CA VAL A 63 14.86 -3.68 -7.95
C VAL A 63 14.21 -2.45 -8.56
N GLU A 64 14.66 -1.24 -8.20
CA GLU A 64 14.13 0.01 -8.76
C GLU A 64 14.46 0.17 -10.24
N SER A 65 15.63 -0.30 -10.70
CA SER A 65 15.99 -0.30 -12.12
C SER A 65 15.08 -1.21 -12.95
N ALA A 66 14.50 -2.25 -12.32
CA ALA A 66 13.46 -3.09 -12.90
C ALA A 66 12.04 -2.48 -12.78
N LYS A 67 11.93 -1.23 -12.32
CA LYS A 67 10.67 -0.48 -12.10
C LYS A 67 9.74 -1.15 -11.08
N MET A 68 10.27 -1.97 -10.20
CA MET A 68 9.52 -2.59 -9.11
C MET A 68 9.57 -1.71 -7.86
N ARG A 69 8.51 -1.77 -7.06
CA ARG A 69 8.49 -1.21 -5.71
C ARG A 69 9.16 -2.19 -4.76
N ILE A 70 9.91 -1.68 -3.78
CA ILE A 70 10.59 -2.52 -2.79
C ILE A 70 10.15 -2.16 -1.37
N ALA A 71 9.92 -3.16 -0.53
CA ALA A 71 9.72 -2.94 0.90
C ALA A 71 10.39 -4.05 1.73
N ALA A 72 10.92 -3.68 2.89
CA ALA A 72 11.37 -4.64 3.88
C ALA A 72 10.17 -5.14 4.68
N ILE A 73 10.14 -6.44 4.99
CA ILE A 73 9.11 -7.06 5.82
C ILE A 73 9.72 -7.78 7.03
N ARG A 74 8.91 -8.04 8.05
CA ARG A 74 9.23 -8.96 9.15
C ARG A 74 7.95 -9.51 9.77
N LYS A 75 8.02 -10.67 10.40
CA LYS A 75 6.90 -11.19 11.20
C LYS A 75 6.62 -10.29 12.40
N HIS A 76 5.34 -10.14 12.71
CA HIS A 76 4.88 -9.42 13.90
C HIS A 76 5.20 -10.23 15.17
N GLY A 77 5.50 -9.54 16.26
CA GLY A 77 5.71 -10.17 17.57
C GLY A 77 7.16 -10.55 17.87
N ARG A 78 7.35 -11.72 18.50
CA ARG A 78 8.65 -12.14 19.03
C ARG A 78 9.59 -12.51 17.88
N ARG A 79 10.81 -11.97 17.92
CA ARG A 79 11.86 -12.33 16.97
C ARG A 79 12.28 -13.78 17.16
N GLU A 80 12.36 -14.50 16.05
CA GLU A 80 12.98 -15.81 16.01
C GLU A 80 14.47 -15.71 16.37
N ALA A 81 14.99 -16.75 17.01
CA ALA A 81 16.40 -16.81 17.39
C ALA A 81 17.31 -16.96 16.16
N THR A 82 16.84 -17.73 15.17
CA THR A 82 17.50 -17.90 13.88
C THR A 82 16.80 -17.00 12.86
N PRO A 83 17.53 -16.09 12.20
CA PRO A 83 16.94 -15.26 11.15
C PRO A 83 16.55 -16.12 9.95
N ARG A 84 15.43 -15.74 9.31
CA ARG A 84 15.00 -16.22 8.00
C ARG A 84 15.07 -15.10 6.99
N TRP A 85 15.25 -15.46 5.73
CA TRP A 85 15.41 -14.50 4.63
C TRP A 85 14.39 -14.80 3.53
N ARG A 86 13.12 -14.76 3.90
CA ARG A 86 12.01 -14.93 2.96
C ARG A 86 11.92 -13.74 2.02
N TRP A 87 11.35 -13.97 0.85
CA TRP A 87 11.08 -12.93 -0.13
C TRP A 87 9.77 -13.20 -0.85
N PHE A 88 9.18 -12.14 -1.39
CA PHE A 88 8.00 -12.22 -2.25
C PHE A 88 8.17 -11.33 -3.47
N VAL A 89 7.79 -11.85 -4.64
CA VAL A 89 7.61 -11.07 -5.86
C VAL A 89 6.12 -11.06 -6.19
N ALA A 90 5.51 -9.89 -6.25
CA ALA A 90 4.12 -9.75 -6.68
C ALA A 90 4.03 -9.00 -8.00
N HIS A 91 3.19 -9.49 -8.90
CA HIS A 91 2.70 -8.78 -10.07
C HIS A 91 1.25 -8.39 -9.80
N SER A 92 0.94 -7.10 -9.97
CA SER A 92 -0.32 -6.48 -9.56
C SER A 92 -1.14 -5.94 -10.74
N SER A 93 -0.73 -6.24 -11.97
CA SER A 93 -1.51 -5.92 -13.17
C SER A 93 -2.87 -6.62 -13.12
N VAL A 94 -3.93 -5.89 -13.48
CA VAL A 94 -5.29 -6.40 -13.52
C VAL A 94 -5.38 -7.60 -14.47
N GLY A 95 -5.91 -8.73 -13.98
CA GLY A 95 -6.09 -9.96 -14.75
C GLY A 95 -4.80 -10.78 -14.98
N ALA A 96 -3.68 -10.35 -14.41
CA ALA A 96 -2.39 -11.04 -14.46
C ALA A 96 -1.69 -11.01 -13.08
N GLU A 97 -2.50 -10.99 -12.03
CA GLU A 97 -2.04 -10.99 -10.65
C GLU A 97 -1.33 -12.31 -10.34
N ALA A 98 -0.14 -12.22 -9.77
CA ALA A 98 0.63 -13.38 -9.34
C ALA A 98 1.48 -13.01 -8.14
N LEU A 99 1.65 -13.96 -7.23
CA LEU A 99 2.51 -13.82 -6.07
C LEU A 99 3.44 -15.02 -6.02
N TYR A 100 4.73 -14.78 -5.99
CA TYR A 100 5.75 -15.80 -5.81
C TYR A 100 6.40 -15.61 -4.45
N ALA A 101 6.70 -16.72 -3.79
CA ALA A 101 7.35 -16.75 -2.49
C ALA A 101 8.56 -17.67 -2.53
N GLY A 102 9.59 -17.30 -1.77
CA GLY A 102 10.75 -18.15 -1.60
C GLY A 102 11.60 -17.71 -0.41
N GLU A 103 12.75 -18.36 -0.26
CA GLU A 103 13.71 -18.07 0.80
C GLU A 103 15.13 -18.22 0.25
N VAL A 104 16.06 -17.45 0.81
CA VAL A 104 17.50 -17.59 0.58
C VAL A 104 18.19 -17.86 1.92
N ASP A 105 19.43 -18.36 1.89
CA ASP A 105 20.16 -18.68 3.13
C ASP A 105 20.64 -17.42 3.88
N ASP A 106 20.92 -16.35 3.15
CA ASP A 106 21.45 -15.10 3.70
C ASP A 106 21.09 -13.89 2.80
N PRO A 107 21.17 -12.64 3.29
CA PRO A 107 20.67 -11.47 2.55
C PRO A 107 21.43 -11.18 1.26
N ARG A 108 22.62 -11.77 1.04
CA ARG A 108 23.34 -11.65 -0.24
C ARG A 108 22.58 -12.34 -1.37
N GLY A 109 21.88 -13.44 -1.07
CA GLY A 109 21.10 -14.18 -2.05
C GLY A 109 20.01 -13.33 -2.73
N TYR A 110 19.55 -12.26 -2.08
CA TYR A 110 18.59 -11.33 -2.68
C TYR A 110 19.09 -10.63 -3.95
N LEU A 111 20.40 -10.54 -4.18
CA LEU A 111 20.95 -9.96 -5.41
C LEU A 111 20.79 -10.89 -6.61
N ASP A 112 20.81 -12.20 -6.36
CA ASP A 112 20.83 -13.22 -7.40
C ASP A 112 19.43 -13.66 -7.82
N LEU A 113 18.39 -13.24 -7.08
CA LEU A 113 17.00 -13.56 -7.38
C LEU A 113 16.56 -13.06 -8.77
N ALA A 114 15.83 -13.94 -9.45
CA ALA A 114 15.01 -13.65 -10.61
C ALA A 114 13.81 -12.78 -10.17
N LEU A 115 13.80 -11.54 -10.64
CA LEU A 115 12.80 -10.53 -10.24
C LEU A 115 11.40 -10.76 -10.83
N ASP A 116 11.23 -11.77 -11.69
CA ASP A 116 9.94 -12.26 -12.15
C ASP A 116 9.34 -13.34 -11.23
N GLY A 117 10.05 -13.69 -10.14
CA GLY A 117 9.61 -14.66 -9.16
C GLY A 117 9.89 -16.12 -9.51
N SER A 118 10.54 -16.40 -10.65
CA SER A 118 10.78 -17.76 -11.14
C SER A 118 11.69 -18.64 -10.26
N ASP A 119 12.45 -18.04 -9.33
CA ASP A 119 13.23 -18.76 -8.32
C ASP A 119 12.39 -19.26 -7.12
N GLY A 120 11.10 -18.93 -7.08
CA GLY A 120 10.19 -19.28 -6.00
C GLY A 120 8.99 -20.09 -6.46
N GLU A 121 8.08 -20.32 -5.53
CA GLU A 121 6.82 -21.03 -5.79
C GLU A 121 5.67 -20.03 -5.88
N LEU A 122 4.69 -20.34 -6.74
CA LEU A 122 3.45 -19.57 -6.81
C LEU A 122 2.67 -19.74 -5.50
N SER A 123 2.40 -18.62 -4.83
CA SER A 123 1.64 -18.57 -3.57
C SER A 123 0.17 -18.31 -3.86
N THR A 124 -0.69 -19.14 -3.28
CA THR A 124 -2.14 -18.88 -3.24
C THR A 124 -2.55 -17.99 -2.06
N ASP A 125 -1.72 -17.93 -1.03
CA ASP A 125 -1.95 -17.07 0.13
C ASP A 125 -1.46 -15.65 -0.17
N PRO A 126 -2.23 -14.61 0.19
CA PRO A 126 -1.83 -13.23 -0.03
C PRO A 126 -0.72 -12.79 0.92
N VAL A 127 -0.11 -11.64 0.62
CA VAL A 127 0.71 -10.91 1.59
C VAL A 127 -0.04 -9.68 2.08
N VAL A 128 -0.28 -9.61 3.40
CA VAL A 128 -0.83 -8.45 4.09
C VAL A 128 0.30 -7.72 4.80
N ALA A 129 0.77 -6.62 4.20
CA ALA A 129 1.90 -5.83 4.68
C ALA A 129 1.42 -4.51 5.30
N ILE A 130 1.65 -4.32 6.60
CA ILE A 130 1.23 -3.12 7.34
C ILE A 130 2.45 -2.31 7.74
N CYS A 131 2.46 -1.01 7.44
CA CYS A 131 3.60 -0.16 7.74
C CYS A 131 3.77 0.02 9.25
N ALA A 132 4.88 -0.47 9.80
CA ALA A 132 5.24 -0.34 11.22
C ALA A 132 6.60 0.36 11.41
N HIS A 133 7.00 1.18 10.43
CA HIS A 133 8.35 1.74 10.32
C HIS A 133 8.57 2.98 11.20
N GLY A 134 8.66 2.77 12.52
CA GLY A 134 8.66 3.89 13.47
C GLY A 134 9.84 4.85 13.44
N LYS A 135 11.00 4.44 12.89
CA LYS A 135 12.13 5.36 12.66
C LYS A 135 11.89 6.27 11.44
N HIS A 136 11.01 5.88 10.52
CA HIS A 136 10.57 6.71 9.40
C HIS A 136 9.47 7.67 9.85
N ASP A 137 8.36 7.14 10.37
CA ASP A 137 7.24 7.95 10.89
C ASP A 137 6.66 7.39 12.18
N GLN A 138 6.45 8.28 13.15
CA GLN A 138 5.94 7.92 14.47
C GLN A 138 4.51 7.37 14.40
N CYS A 139 3.64 7.91 13.53
CA CYS A 139 2.25 7.47 13.40
C CYS A 139 2.17 5.99 12.97
N CYS A 140 2.96 5.60 11.96
CA CYS A 140 3.07 4.22 11.48
C CYS A 140 3.56 3.27 12.59
N ALA A 141 4.48 3.74 13.44
CA ALA A 141 4.99 2.95 14.57
C ALA A 141 3.90 2.50 15.56
N VAL A 142 2.94 3.38 15.82
CA VAL A 142 1.91 3.19 16.85
C VAL A 142 0.67 2.55 16.23
N ARG A 143 0.07 3.23 15.26
CA ARG A 143 -1.16 2.81 14.60
C ARG A 143 -0.96 1.52 13.80
N GLY A 144 0.14 1.45 13.04
CA GLY A 144 0.45 0.28 12.21
C GLY A 144 0.72 -0.98 13.03
N ARG A 145 1.41 -0.87 14.17
CA ARG A 145 1.60 -2.03 15.06
C ARG A 145 0.30 -2.50 15.71
N SER A 146 -0.58 -1.57 16.09
CA SER A 146 -1.91 -1.93 16.60
C SER A 146 -2.71 -2.73 15.56
N ALA A 147 -2.72 -2.27 14.31
CA ALA A 147 -3.34 -3.00 13.20
C ALA A 147 -2.68 -4.37 12.97
N CYS A 148 -1.33 -4.45 12.98
CA CYS A 148 -0.61 -5.73 12.88
C CYS A 148 -1.04 -6.72 13.98
N THR A 149 -1.12 -6.27 15.23
CA THR A 149 -1.53 -7.13 16.35
C THR A 149 -2.93 -7.68 16.13
N ALA A 150 -3.88 -6.82 15.73
CA ALA A 150 -5.27 -7.23 15.50
C ALA A 150 -5.39 -8.24 14.34
N ILE A 151 -4.71 -7.99 13.22
CA ILE A 151 -4.76 -8.88 12.05
C ILE A 151 -4.02 -10.19 12.33
N ALA A 152 -2.81 -10.14 12.90
CA ALA A 152 -2.00 -11.32 13.18
C ALA A 152 -2.63 -12.26 14.23
N ALA A 153 -3.53 -11.76 15.06
CA ALA A 153 -4.29 -12.59 15.99
C ALA A 153 -5.24 -13.59 15.26
N GLN A 154 -5.66 -13.26 14.05
CA GLN A 154 -6.54 -14.11 13.22
C GLN A 154 -5.82 -14.70 12.01
N TYR A 155 -4.86 -13.97 11.43
CA TYR A 155 -4.18 -14.30 10.18
C TYR A 155 -2.64 -14.21 10.29
N PRO A 156 -2.00 -14.96 11.21
CA PRO A 156 -0.56 -14.81 11.50
C PRO A 156 0.36 -15.14 10.30
N GLU A 157 -0.05 -16.06 9.44
CA GLU A 157 0.78 -16.54 8.34
C GLU A 157 0.92 -15.53 7.19
N ILE A 158 -0.14 -14.77 6.90
CA ILE A 158 -0.16 -13.77 5.84
C ILE A 158 0.15 -12.35 6.32
N THR A 159 0.25 -12.13 7.64
CA THR A 159 0.47 -10.80 8.23
C THR A 159 1.95 -10.47 8.40
N TRP A 160 2.34 -9.29 7.92
CA TRP A 160 3.70 -8.77 7.98
C TRP A 160 3.73 -7.32 8.44
N GLU A 161 4.68 -7.00 9.34
CA GLU A 161 5.13 -5.63 9.48
C GLU A 161 6.00 -5.28 8.27
N CYS A 162 5.84 -4.09 7.70
CA CYS A 162 6.65 -3.62 6.58
C CYS A 162 7.25 -2.23 6.80
N SER A 163 8.29 -1.93 6.01
CA SER A 163 8.86 -0.59 5.88
C SER A 163 7.88 0.37 5.20
N HIS A 164 8.22 1.66 5.16
CA HIS A 164 7.38 2.69 4.56
C HIS A 164 6.83 2.33 3.16
N LEU A 165 5.49 2.38 3.02
CA LEU A 165 4.76 2.11 1.77
C LEU A 165 4.34 3.38 1.01
N GLY A 166 4.36 4.54 1.66
CA GLY A 166 3.71 5.76 1.20
C GLY A 166 2.37 6.03 1.89
N GLY A 167 2.04 7.32 2.05
CA GLY A 167 0.77 7.77 2.62
C GLY A 167 0.73 7.77 4.15
N ASP A 168 1.81 8.16 4.84
CA ASP A 168 1.90 8.16 6.31
C ASP A 168 0.83 9.03 6.99
N ARG A 169 0.36 10.08 6.30
CA ARG A 169 -0.81 10.86 6.71
C ARG A 169 -2.09 10.02 6.85
N PHE A 170 -2.12 8.80 6.32
CA PHE A 170 -3.21 7.83 6.47
C PHE A 170 -2.81 6.62 7.31
N ALA A 171 -1.76 6.73 8.14
CA ALA A 171 -1.42 5.64 9.05
C ALA A 171 -2.65 5.26 9.93
N ALA A 172 -2.91 3.98 10.19
CA ALA A 172 -2.17 2.80 9.71
C ALA A 172 -2.37 2.51 8.20
N THR A 173 -1.28 2.37 7.45
CA THR A 173 -1.32 1.98 6.03
C THR A 173 -1.06 0.49 5.87
N MET A 174 -1.80 -0.14 4.96
CA MET A 174 -1.71 -1.56 4.65
C MET A 174 -1.71 -1.76 3.13
N LEU A 175 -0.91 -2.70 2.66
CA LEU A 175 -0.86 -3.17 1.28
C LEU A 175 -1.25 -4.65 1.28
N VAL A 176 -2.18 -5.03 0.42
CA VAL A 176 -2.53 -6.43 0.16
C VAL A 176 -2.10 -6.82 -1.25
N LEU A 177 -1.33 -7.89 -1.36
CA LEU A 177 -0.80 -8.45 -2.61
C LEU A 177 -1.38 -9.85 -2.85
N PRO A 178 -1.59 -10.25 -4.12
CA PRO A 178 -0.98 -9.67 -5.33
C PRO A 178 -1.67 -8.44 -5.95
N GLU A 179 -2.94 -8.15 -5.65
CA GLU A 179 -3.75 -7.14 -6.36
C GLU A 179 -3.22 -5.71 -6.19
N GLY A 180 -2.45 -5.46 -5.13
CA GLY A 180 -1.89 -4.14 -4.86
C GLY A 180 -2.92 -3.19 -4.27
N LEU A 181 -3.79 -3.69 -3.38
CA LEU A 181 -4.80 -2.88 -2.70
C LEU A 181 -4.16 -2.12 -1.54
N CYS A 182 -4.22 -0.79 -1.60
CA CYS A 182 -3.73 0.08 -0.54
C CYS A 182 -4.88 0.54 0.34
N TYR A 183 -4.75 0.33 1.65
CA TYR A 183 -5.67 0.83 2.67
C TYR A 183 -4.98 1.89 3.54
N GLY A 184 -5.79 2.77 4.13
CA GLY A 184 -5.39 3.76 5.12
C GLY A 184 -6.33 3.74 6.33
N ARG A 185 -5.86 4.28 7.46
CA ARG A 185 -6.58 4.35 8.74
C ARG A 185 -7.08 2.98 9.20
N VAL A 186 -6.32 1.92 8.91
CA VAL A 186 -6.69 0.53 9.18
C VAL A 186 -6.92 0.26 10.66
N ASP A 187 -6.21 0.96 11.53
CA ASP A 187 -6.36 0.92 12.98
C ASP A 187 -7.70 1.49 13.47
N SER A 188 -8.39 2.28 12.64
CA SER A 188 -9.71 2.83 12.94
C SER A 188 -10.86 1.96 12.39
N ALA A 189 -10.53 0.88 11.68
CA ALA A 189 -11.46 -0.15 11.25
C ALA A 189 -11.44 -1.35 12.22
N ASP A 190 -12.31 -2.33 11.99
CA ASP A 190 -11.97 -3.71 12.36
C ASP A 190 -10.90 -4.20 11.36
N SER A 191 -9.63 -4.17 11.78
CA SER A 191 -8.52 -4.44 10.86
C SER A 191 -8.54 -5.87 10.31
N ALA A 192 -8.98 -6.85 11.10
CA ALA A 192 -9.06 -8.24 10.66
C ALA A 192 -10.23 -8.44 9.67
N GLU A 193 -11.33 -7.71 9.85
CA GLU A 193 -12.45 -7.72 8.91
C GLU A 193 -12.04 -7.29 7.50
N LEU A 194 -11.15 -6.30 7.36
CA LEU A 194 -10.63 -5.91 6.04
C LEU A 194 -9.92 -7.06 5.32
N VAL A 195 -9.20 -7.90 6.08
CA VAL A 195 -8.52 -9.09 5.54
C VAL A 195 -9.53 -10.20 5.23
N ARG A 196 -10.54 -10.41 6.09
CA ARG A 196 -11.63 -11.35 5.82
C ARG A 196 -12.35 -11.01 4.52
N LEU A 197 -12.74 -9.74 4.33
CA LEU A 197 -13.38 -9.27 3.10
C LEU A 197 -12.48 -9.52 1.89
N TYR A 198 -11.19 -9.23 2.00
CA TYR A 198 -10.25 -9.49 0.91
C TYR A 198 -10.21 -10.98 0.51
N LEU A 199 -10.15 -11.88 1.50
CA LEU A 199 -10.16 -13.34 1.24
C LEU A 199 -11.48 -13.82 0.61
N GLU A 200 -12.56 -13.04 0.74
CA GLU A 200 -13.85 -13.28 0.09
C GLU A 200 -13.98 -12.58 -1.27
N GLY A 201 -12.89 -12.00 -1.79
CA GLY A 201 -12.90 -11.27 -3.06
C GLY A 201 -13.60 -9.90 -2.96
N ARG A 202 -13.71 -9.34 -1.75
CA ARG A 202 -14.42 -8.09 -1.45
C ARG A 202 -13.49 -7.04 -0.82
N LEU A 203 -13.93 -5.80 -0.77
CA LEU A 203 -13.19 -4.69 -0.19
C LEU A 203 -14.09 -3.73 0.60
N ASP A 204 -13.51 -2.99 1.54
CA ASP A 204 -14.19 -1.89 2.22
C ASP A 204 -13.77 -0.55 1.60
N ASN A 205 -14.68 0.05 0.83
CA ASN A 205 -14.44 1.28 0.10
C ASN A 205 -14.12 2.49 1.02
N ARG A 206 -14.52 2.45 2.30
CA ARG A 206 -14.29 3.55 3.25
C ARG A 206 -12.81 3.72 3.63
N PHE A 207 -12.06 2.62 3.60
CA PHE A 207 -10.65 2.58 3.99
C PHE A 207 -9.72 2.40 2.80
N LEU A 208 -10.27 2.06 1.62
CA LEU A 208 -9.52 1.85 0.39
C LEU A 208 -8.97 3.19 -0.15
N ARG A 209 -7.66 3.23 -0.37
CA ARG A 209 -6.99 4.33 -1.09
C ARG A 209 -6.99 4.11 -2.59
N GLY A 210 -6.98 2.85 -3.01
CA GLY A 210 -7.03 2.43 -4.41
C GLY A 210 -6.12 1.23 -4.69
N ARG A 211 -6.11 0.82 -5.96
CA ARG A 211 -5.26 -0.24 -6.49
C ARG A 211 -4.01 0.36 -7.15
N THR A 212 -2.82 -0.14 -6.81
CA THR A 212 -1.53 0.48 -7.20
C THR A 212 -1.25 0.41 -8.70
N SER A 213 -1.83 -0.55 -9.41
CA SER A 213 -1.70 -0.69 -10.87
C SER A 213 -2.65 0.24 -11.65
N LEU A 214 -3.55 0.96 -10.97
CA LEU A 214 -4.51 1.87 -11.60
C LEU A 214 -4.11 3.34 -11.41
N PRO A 215 -4.34 4.22 -12.41
CA PRO A 215 -4.18 5.66 -12.25
C PRO A 215 -5.04 6.21 -11.10
N HIS A 216 -4.57 7.26 -10.44
CA HIS A 216 -5.30 7.87 -9.31
C HIS A 216 -6.74 8.30 -9.66
N ALA A 217 -6.97 8.79 -10.88
CA ALA A 217 -8.31 9.15 -11.35
C ALA A 217 -9.22 7.93 -11.47
N VAL A 218 -8.70 6.78 -11.92
CA VAL A 218 -9.46 5.53 -11.97
C VAL A 218 -9.79 5.04 -10.56
N GLN A 219 -8.83 5.10 -9.64
CA GLN A 219 -9.07 4.76 -8.22
C GLN A 219 -10.19 5.63 -7.61
N ALA A 220 -10.23 6.93 -7.92
CA ALA A 220 -11.29 7.84 -7.49
C ALA A 220 -12.64 7.53 -8.18
N ALA A 221 -12.63 7.23 -9.48
CA ALA A 221 -13.83 6.83 -10.21
C ALA A 221 -14.44 5.54 -9.65
N GLN A 222 -13.62 4.53 -9.38
CA GLN A 222 -14.03 3.30 -8.70
C GLN A 222 -14.65 3.63 -7.35
N HIS A 223 -14.02 4.50 -6.54
CA HIS A 223 -14.59 4.89 -5.25
C HIS A 223 -16.02 5.43 -5.37
N PHE A 224 -16.26 6.40 -6.26
CA PHE A 224 -17.60 6.98 -6.45
C PHE A 224 -18.61 5.98 -7.04
N ALA A 225 -18.19 5.11 -7.96
CA ALA A 225 -19.05 4.07 -8.50
C ALA A 225 -19.47 3.07 -7.41
N ARG A 226 -18.54 2.65 -6.54
CA ARG A 226 -18.85 1.78 -5.41
C ARG A 226 -19.80 2.44 -4.40
N GLU A 227 -19.63 3.73 -4.11
CA GLU A 227 -20.57 4.45 -3.26
C GLU A 227 -21.97 4.56 -3.86
N ALA A 228 -22.08 4.77 -5.17
CA ALA A 228 -23.36 4.94 -5.85
C ALA A 228 -24.11 3.63 -6.07
N PHE A 229 -23.40 2.54 -6.38
CA PHE A 229 -24.00 1.29 -6.86
C PHE A 229 -23.78 0.08 -5.94
N GLY A 230 -22.89 0.18 -4.94
CA GLY A 230 -22.72 -0.83 -3.90
C GLY A 230 -21.92 -2.08 -4.30
N ASP A 231 -21.25 -2.10 -5.45
CA ASP A 231 -20.37 -3.21 -5.82
C ASP A 231 -19.08 -3.17 -4.98
N ASP A 232 -18.87 -4.15 -4.10
CA ASP A 232 -17.71 -4.22 -3.22
C ASP A 232 -16.71 -5.31 -3.62
N ARG A 233 -16.86 -5.91 -4.81
CA ARG A 233 -15.94 -6.94 -5.30
C ARG A 233 -14.61 -6.35 -5.73
N ILE A 234 -13.52 -7.07 -5.46
CA ILE A 234 -12.17 -6.70 -5.92
C ILE A 234 -12.09 -6.77 -7.44
N ASP A 235 -12.60 -7.85 -8.03
CA ASP A 235 -12.65 -8.10 -9.47
C ASP A 235 -13.91 -7.49 -10.10
N ALA A 236 -14.01 -6.16 -10.01
CA ALA A 236 -15.10 -5.38 -10.61
C ALA A 236 -14.66 -3.94 -10.88
N LEU A 237 -15.39 -3.26 -11.75
CA LEU A 237 -15.18 -1.86 -12.10
C LEU A 237 -13.82 -1.64 -12.76
N HIS A 238 -13.46 -2.50 -13.71
CA HIS A 238 -12.25 -2.36 -14.51
C HIS A 238 -12.40 -1.17 -15.46
N PRO A 239 -11.37 -0.32 -15.58
CA PRO A 239 -11.43 0.80 -16.51
C PRO A 239 -11.40 0.30 -17.96
N THR A 240 -12.39 0.70 -18.74
CA THR A 240 -12.42 0.45 -20.19
C THR A 240 -11.86 1.65 -20.96
N THR A 241 -12.13 2.87 -20.49
CA THR A 241 -11.66 4.12 -21.11
C THR A 241 -11.27 5.13 -20.04
N VAL A 242 -10.20 5.89 -20.29
CA VAL A 242 -9.77 7.03 -19.48
C VAL A 242 -9.41 8.19 -20.41
N ASP A 243 -10.28 9.20 -20.47
CA ASP A 243 -10.11 10.38 -21.33
C ASP A 243 -9.84 11.61 -20.48
N HIS A 244 -8.84 12.40 -20.87
CA HIS A 244 -8.51 13.68 -20.26
C HIS A 244 -8.93 14.81 -21.22
N GLY A 245 -9.81 15.70 -20.79
CA GLY A 245 -10.31 16.79 -21.64
C GLY A 245 -11.00 17.90 -20.83
N ASP A 246 -10.89 19.15 -21.29
CA ASP A 246 -11.61 20.31 -20.74
C ASP A 246 -11.54 20.49 -19.21
N GLY A 247 -10.39 20.16 -18.61
CA GLY A 247 -10.16 20.25 -17.16
C GLY A 247 -10.89 19.16 -16.35
N GLN A 248 -11.46 18.17 -17.02
CA GLN A 248 -12.13 17.02 -16.44
C GLN A 248 -11.46 15.72 -16.90
N ILE A 249 -11.76 14.64 -16.16
CA ILE A 249 -11.30 13.30 -16.45
C ILE A 249 -12.53 12.41 -16.52
N ARG A 250 -12.78 11.83 -17.70
CA ARG A 250 -13.87 10.88 -17.92
C ARG A 250 -13.31 9.46 -17.81
N VAL A 251 -13.87 8.68 -16.91
CA VAL A 251 -13.52 7.27 -16.69
C VAL A 251 -14.75 6.44 -16.97
N VAL A 252 -14.62 5.45 -17.85
CA VAL A 252 -15.67 4.44 -18.07
C VAL A 252 -15.22 3.15 -17.42
N LEU A 253 -16.06 2.62 -16.54
CA LEU A 253 -15.85 1.37 -15.80
C LEU A 253 -16.81 0.32 -16.33
N ASP A 254 -16.36 -0.93 -16.42
CA ASP A 254 -17.28 -2.04 -16.62
C ASP A 254 -18.16 -2.26 -15.39
N ALA A 255 -19.36 -2.79 -15.57
CA ALA A 255 -20.20 -3.32 -14.50
C ALA A 255 -21.19 -4.32 -15.07
N GLU A 256 -21.73 -5.20 -14.22
CA GLU A 256 -22.69 -6.23 -14.65
C GLU A 256 -23.97 -5.64 -15.24
N ALA A 257 -24.44 -4.52 -14.69
CA ALA A 257 -25.69 -3.87 -15.07
C ALA A 257 -25.55 -2.91 -16.27
N GLY A 258 -24.34 -2.75 -16.82
CA GLY A 258 -24.04 -1.75 -17.83
C GLY A 258 -22.77 -0.96 -17.50
N ALA A 259 -22.23 -0.24 -18.49
CA ALA A 259 -21.04 0.57 -18.27
C ALA A 259 -21.37 1.76 -17.35
N ILE A 260 -20.45 2.09 -16.45
CA ILE A 260 -20.56 3.26 -15.57
C ILE A 260 -19.59 4.32 -16.04
N GLU A 261 -20.12 5.47 -16.41
CA GLU A 261 -19.32 6.65 -16.72
C GLU A 261 -19.22 7.54 -15.47
N VAL A 262 -17.98 7.87 -15.11
CA VAL A 262 -17.65 8.78 -14.01
C VAL A 262 -16.85 9.94 -14.57
N VAL A 263 -17.34 11.16 -14.37
CA VAL A 263 -16.62 12.38 -14.73
C VAL A 263 -16.10 13.03 -13.46
N LEU A 264 -14.80 13.32 -13.44
CA LEU A 264 -14.07 13.85 -12.30
C LEU A 264 -13.49 15.23 -12.63
N ALA A 265 -13.40 16.08 -11.61
CA ALA A 265 -12.53 17.25 -11.63
C ALA A 265 -11.28 16.95 -10.77
N GLU A 266 -10.09 17.31 -11.28
CA GLU A 266 -8.85 17.27 -10.52
C GLU A 266 -8.55 18.64 -9.92
N GLN A 267 -8.16 18.66 -8.66
CA GLN A 267 -7.70 19.89 -7.99
C GLN A 267 -6.50 19.60 -7.09
N LEU A 268 -5.83 20.67 -6.68
CA LEU A 268 -4.77 20.60 -5.68
C LEU A 268 -5.33 21.06 -4.33
N SER A 269 -5.02 20.31 -3.27
CA SER A 269 -5.35 20.69 -1.90
C SER A 269 -4.65 21.98 -1.49
N ASP A 270 -5.07 22.55 -0.36
CA ASP A 270 -4.20 23.44 0.40
C ASP A 270 -2.90 22.72 0.81
N PRO A 271 -1.79 23.46 1.01
CA PRO A 271 -0.54 22.86 1.45
C PRO A 271 -0.72 22.12 2.77
N LEU A 272 -0.32 20.86 2.80
CA LEU A 272 -0.44 19.98 3.96
C LEU A 272 0.84 19.22 4.24
N GLN A 273 0.91 18.66 5.45
CA GLN A 273 1.99 17.80 5.87
C GLN A 273 1.66 16.33 5.55
N SER A 274 2.41 15.73 4.62
CA SER A 274 2.20 14.34 4.19
C SER A 274 2.92 13.30 5.05
N GLN A 275 3.98 13.71 5.77
CA GLN A 275 4.86 12.87 6.60
C GLN A 275 5.20 13.61 7.89
N CYS A 276 5.40 12.91 9.02
CA CYS A 276 5.69 13.56 10.32
C CYS A 276 6.98 14.38 10.30
N HIS A 277 7.92 14.04 9.42
CA HIS A 277 9.21 14.73 9.29
C HIS A 277 9.30 15.70 8.12
N ALA A 278 8.22 15.88 7.34
CA ALA A 278 8.23 16.82 6.22
C ALA A 278 8.50 18.24 6.73
N GLN A 279 9.51 18.89 6.16
CA GLN A 279 9.92 20.26 6.51
C GLN A 279 9.17 21.33 5.72
N VAL A 280 8.50 20.93 4.65
CA VAL A 280 7.77 21.82 3.74
C VAL A 280 6.36 21.25 3.54
N LEU A 281 5.36 22.14 3.60
CA LEU A 281 3.98 21.79 3.27
C LEU A 281 3.84 21.68 1.75
N GLY A 282 3.24 20.59 1.29
CA GLY A 282 3.02 20.31 -0.13
C GLY A 282 1.53 20.22 -0.44
N ARG A 283 1.16 20.59 -1.67
CA ARG A 283 -0.19 20.32 -2.18
C ARG A 283 -0.27 18.91 -2.72
N VAL A 284 -1.41 18.25 -2.52
CA VAL A 284 -1.68 16.93 -3.10
C VAL A 284 -2.83 17.00 -4.08
N ARG A 285 -2.82 16.13 -5.09
CA ARG A 285 -3.95 15.98 -6.00
C ARG A 285 -5.14 15.37 -5.26
N THR A 286 -6.32 15.91 -5.51
CA THR A 286 -7.60 15.36 -5.06
C THR A 286 -8.57 15.36 -6.24
N PHE A 287 -9.57 14.49 -6.14
CA PHE A 287 -10.59 14.33 -7.17
C PHE A 287 -11.96 14.59 -6.57
N THR A 288 -12.84 15.22 -7.34
CA THR A 288 -14.25 15.41 -6.96
C THR A 288 -15.15 14.91 -8.07
N LEU A 289 -16.28 14.30 -7.70
CA LEU A 289 -17.28 13.85 -8.65
C LEU A 289 -17.96 15.05 -9.32
N VAL A 290 -17.96 15.07 -10.65
CA VAL A 290 -18.74 16.02 -11.47
C VAL A 290 -20.08 15.39 -11.84
N SER A 291 -20.05 14.17 -12.39
CA SER A 291 -21.25 13.41 -12.72
C SER A 291 -20.96 11.91 -12.72
N ILE A 292 -22.01 11.11 -12.49
CA ILE A 292 -21.99 9.67 -12.64
C ILE A 292 -23.25 9.21 -13.36
N THR A 293 -23.09 8.35 -14.35
CA THR A 293 -24.19 7.78 -15.14
C THR A 293 -23.95 6.30 -15.38
N SER A 294 -25.03 5.53 -15.44
CA SER A 294 -25.03 4.11 -15.82
C SER A 294 -25.84 3.96 -17.10
N THR A 295 -25.33 3.18 -18.05
CA THR A 295 -25.94 2.96 -19.38
C THR A 295 -26.29 1.50 -19.59
#